data_AF-A0A0F0C3Y4-F1
#
_entry.id   AF-A0A0F0C3Y4-F1
#
_cell.length_a   1.000
_cell.length_b   1.000
_cell.length_c   1.000
_cell.angle_alpha   90.00
_cell.angle_beta   90.00
_cell.angle_gamma   90.00
#
_symmetry.space_group_name_H-M   'P 1'
#
loop_
_entity.id
_entity.type
_entity.pdbx_description
1 polymer ?
#
loop_
_entity_poly.entity_id
_entity_poly.type
_entity_poly.pdbx_seq_one_letter_code
_entity_poly.pdbx_strand_id
1 'polypeptide(L)'
;MGAGRPAGLYDLYDCGEYKGCYTVAEIMAMLDIPNRTTVSHYSKQCALYKKRYLFEQIDDPIGKDQLKEWDRLRLRILLGNVKGR
;
A
#
# COMPACT_ATOMS: atom_id res chain seq x y z
N MET A 1 -11.02 -19.65 -5.44
CA MET A 1 -9.58 -19.32 -5.46
C MET A 1 -9.49 -17.81 -5.52
N GLY A 2 -9.06 -17.14 -4.45
CA GLY A 2 -8.89 -15.69 -4.46
C GLY A 2 -7.62 -15.36 -5.21
N ALA A 3 -7.71 -14.58 -6.29
CA ALA A 3 -6.54 -13.97 -6.91
C ALA A 3 -5.97 -12.96 -5.92
N GLY A 4 -5.11 -13.43 -5.01
CA GLY A 4 -4.24 -12.55 -4.24
C GLY A 4 -3.46 -11.71 -5.23
N ARG A 5 -3.59 -10.38 -5.13
CA ARG A 5 -2.76 -9.47 -5.92
C ARG A 5 -1.31 -9.84 -5.63
N PRO A 6 -0.44 -9.91 -6.65
CA PRO A 6 0.92 -10.39 -6.43
C PRO A 6 1.66 -9.45 -5.46
N ALA A 7 2.24 -10.03 -4.42
CA ALA A 7 3.07 -9.32 -3.47
C ALA A 7 4.23 -8.62 -4.19
N GLY A 8 4.43 -7.32 -3.92
CA GLY A 8 5.51 -6.53 -4.53
C GLY A 8 5.12 -5.63 -5.71
N LEU A 9 3.83 -5.34 -5.86
CA LEU A 9 3.34 -4.25 -6.72
C LEU A 9 3.31 -2.92 -5.97
N TYR A 10 3.50 -1.85 -6.73
CA TYR A 10 3.48 -0.47 -6.27
C TYR A 10 2.55 0.35 -7.16
N ASP A 11 1.70 1.15 -6.55
CA ASP A 11 0.99 2.22 -7.23
C ASP A 11 1.95 3.39 -7.48
N LEU A 12 2.05 3.81 -8.74
CA LEU A 12 2.88 4.93 -9.18
C LEU A 12 2.01 6.15 -9.41
N TYR A 13 2.40 7.27 -8.80
CA TYR A 13 1.81 8.57 -9.06
C TYR A 13 2.84 9.54 -9.61
N ASP A 14 2.46 10.34 -10.59
CA ASP A 14 3.27 11.40 -11.20
C ASP A 14 2.62 12.75 -10.92
N CYS A 15 3.28 13.62 -10.13
CA CYS A 15 2.71 14.89 -9.68
C CYS A 15 1.34 14.76 -8.99
N GLY A 16 1.08 13.63 -8.33
CA GLY A 16 -0.21 13.32 -7.69
C GLY A 16 -1.26 12.69 -8.61
N GLU A 17 -0.97 12.52 -9.89
CA GLU A 17 -1.85 11.78 -10.81
C GLU A 17 -1.49 10.30 -10.79
N TYR A 18 -2.49 9.44 -10.59
CA TYR A 18 -2.32 7.99 -10.64
C TYR A 18 -1.97 7.53 -12.06
N LYS A 19 -0.83 6.86 -12.22
CA LYS A 19 -0.36 6.34 -13.51
C LYS A 19 -0.63 4.86 -13.69
N GLY A 20 -0.62 4.07 -12.61
CA GLY A 20 -0.91 2.65 -12.64
C GLY A 20 -0.14 1.83 -11.61
N CYS A 21 -0.41 0.52 -11.60
CA CYS A 21 0.31 -0.46 -10.79
C CYS A 21 1.51 -1.01 -11.56
N TYR A 22 2.68 -0.98 -10.94
CA TYR A 22 3.91 -1.51 -11.53
C TYR A 22 4.71 -2.30 -10.51
N THR A 23 5.47 -3.29 -10.98
CA THR A 23 6.49 -3.96 -10.16
C THR A 23 7.70 -3.05 -9.95
N VAL A 24 8.53 -3.38 -8.95
CA VAL A 24 9.78 -2.64 -8.72
C VAL A 24 10.68 -2.63 -9.96
N ALA A 25 10.75 -3.73 -10.70
CA ALA A 25 11.58 -3.83 -11.90
C ALA A 25 11.08 -2.90 -13.02
N GLU A 26 9.77 -2.81 -13.21
CA GLU A 26 9.16 -1.90 -14.19
C GLU A 26 9.38 -0.43 -13.79
N ILE A 27 9.19 -0.08 -12.51
CA ILE A 27 9.46 1.28 -12.02
C ILE A 27 10.94 1.65 -12.21
N MET A 28 11.85 0.71 -11.91
CA MET A 28 13.28 0.93 -12.12
C MET A 28 13.61 1.17 -13.61
N ALA A 29 13.03 0.38 -14.51
CA ALA A 29 13.22 0.54 -15.94
C ALA A 29 12.62 1.85 -16.47
N MET A 30 11.43 2.24 -15.98
CA MET A 30 10.75 3.46 -16.44
C MET A 30 11.40 4.76 -15.94
N LEU A 31 11.91 4.76 -14.70
CA LEU A 31 12.45 5.96 -14.05
C LEU A 31 13.98 6.01 -13.99
N ASP A 32 14.63 5.02 -14.62
CA ASP A 32 16.09 4.81 -14.62
C ASP A 32 16.66 4.80 -13.20
N ILE A 33 16.06 3.99 -12.33
CA ILE A 33 16.48 3.87 -10.92
C ILE A 33 17.53 2.75 -10.83
N PRO A 34 18.77 3.05 -10.39
CA PRO A 34 19.86 2.07 -10.38
C PRO A 34 19.74 1.04 -9.25
N ASN A 35 18.99 1.35 -8.18
CA ASN A 35 18.92 0.51 -6.99
C ASN A 35 17.48 0.09 -6.64
N ARG A 36 17.27 -1.22 -6.50
CA ARG A 36 15.99 -1.83 -6.15
C ARG A 36 15.46 -1.39 -4.78
N THR A 37 16.35 -1.04 -3.84
CA THR A 37 15.92 -0.59 -2.51
C THR A 37 15.36 0.83 -2.51
N THR A 38 15.66 1.65 -3.53
CA THR A 38 15.19 3.04 -3.61
C THR A 38 13.66 3.12 -3.66
N VAL A 39 13.00 2.28 -4.46
CA VAL A 39 11.53 2.27 -4.57
C VAL A 39 10.89 1.95 -3.21
N SER A 40 11.35 0.88 -2.55
CA SER A 40 10.83 0.50 -1.22
C SER A 40 11.11 1.56 -0.16
N HIS A 41 12.29 2.18 -0.19
CA HIS A 41 12.68 3.21 0.76
C HIS A 41 11.82 4.47 0.65
N TYR A 42 11.62 4.99 -0.57
CA TYR A 42 10.77 6.15 -0.80
C TYR A 42 9.30 5.87 -0.51
N SER A 43 8.85 4.63 -0.79
CA SER A 43 7.49 4.21 -0.43
C SER A 43 7.26 4.20 1.08
N LYS A 44 8.18 3.62 1.86
CA LYS A 44 8.09 3.61 3.34
C LYS A 44 8.15 4.99 3.98
N GLN A 45 8.86 5.93 3.35
CA GLN A 45 8.96 7.31 3.82
C GLN A 45 7.78 8.18 3.39
N CYS A 46 6.87 7.67 2.54
CA CYS A 46 5.87 8.47 1.84
C CYS A 46 6.48 9.73 1.20
N ALA A 47 7.69 9.60 0.65
CA ALA A 47 8.46 10.70 0.09
C ALA A 47 8.40 10.69 -1.44
N LEU A 48 8.45 11.88 -2.04
CA LEU A 48 8.48 12.02 -3.49
C LEU A 48 9.88 11.77 -4.05
N TYR A 49 10.02 10.78 -4.92
CA TYR A 49 11.22 10.60 -5.73
C TYR A 49 11.31 11.69 -6.79
N LYS A 50 12.50 12.32 -6.91
CA LYS A 50 12.74 13.50 -7.78
C LYS A 50 11.71 14.64 -7.56
N LYS A 51 11.10 14.74 -6.37
CA LYS A 51 10.03 15.71 -6.03
C LYS A 51 8.81 15.63 -6.98
N ARG A 52 8.60 14.49 -7.64
CA ARG A 52 7.57 14.32 -8.67
C ARG A 52 6.82 13.00 -8.54
N TYR A 53 7.55 11.90 -8.31
CA TYR A 53 6.97 10.56 -8.30
C TYR A 53 6.69 10.08 -6.89
N LEU A 54 5.49 9.54 -6.64
CA LEU A 54 5.15 8.85 -5.39
C LEU A 54 5.01 7.35 -5.66
N PHE A 55 5.51 6.54 -4.74
CA PHE A 55 5.38 5.08 -4.81
C PHE A 55 4.61 4.60 -3.57
N GLU A 56 3.44 4.00 -3.77
CA GLU A 56 2.68 3.38 -2.69
C GLU A 56 2.73 1.88 -2.82
N GLN A 57 3.22 1.20 -1.78
CA GLN A 57 3.23 -0.26 -1.78
C GLN A 57 1.80 -0.76 -1.67
N ILE A 58 1.39 -1.59 -2.63
CA ILE A 58 0.12 -2.29 -2.52
C ILE A 58 0.31 -3.40 -1.51
N ASP A 59 -0.22 -3.21 -0.31
CA ASP A 59 -0.24 -4.24 0.72
C ASP A 59 -1.09 -5.43 0.25
N ASP A 60 -0.76 -6.62 0.76
CA ASP A 60 -1.53 -7.83 0.48
C ASP A 60 -3.01 -7.57 0.84
N PRO A 61 -3.98 -8.09 0.08
CA PRO A 61 -5.36 -8.02 0.52
C PRO A 61 -5.44 -8.61 1.92
N ILE A 62 -5.80 -7.77 2.90
CA ILE A 62 -5.95 -8.16 4.31
C ILE A 62 -6.65 -9.51 4.34
N GLY A 63 -5.92 -10.54 4.81
CA GLY A 63 -6.43 -11.89 4.81
C GLY A 63 -7.78 -11.93 5.51
N LYS A 64 -8.70 -12.80 5.06
CA LYS A 64 -10.05 -12.93 5.64
C LYS A 64 -10.03 -13.06 7.17
N ASP A 65 -8.96 -13.59 7.74
CA ASP A 65 -8.78 -13.71 9.19
C ASP A 65 -8.53 -12.36 9.86
N GLN A 66 -7.59 -11.56 9.34
CA GLN A 66 -7.36 -10.19 9.81
C GLN A 66 -8.61 -9.32 9.65
N LEU A 67 -9.36 -9.44 8.54
CA LEU A 67 -10.64 -8.72 8.37
C LEU A 67 -11.64 -9.05 9.49
N LYS A 68 -11.73 -10.32 9.90
CA LYS A 68 -12.59 -10.72 11.03
C LYS A 68 -12.09 -10.19 12.37
N GLU A 69 -10.78 -10.04 12.55
CA GLU A 69 -10.21 -9.43 13.75
C GLU A 69 -10.51 -7.93 13.82
N TRP A 70 -10.36 -7.23 12.70
CA TRP A 70 -10.75 -5.83 12.55
C TRP A 70 -12.25 -5.62 12.80
N ASP A 71 -13.09 -6.51 12.28
CA ASP A 71 -14.54 -6.44 12.48
C ASP A 71 -14.93 -6.67 13.95
N ARG A 72 -14.33 -7.67 14.61
CA ARG A 72 -14.49 -7.89 16.06
C ARG A 72 -14.03 -6.69 16.88
N LEU A 73 -12.90 -6.08 16.52
CA LEU A 73 -12.39 -4.89 17.20
C LEU A 73 -13.33 -3.68 17.00
N ARG A 74 -13.82 -3.45 15.78
CA ARG A 74 -14.82 -2.43 15.48
C ARG A 74 -16.08 -2.62 16.30
N LEU A 75 -16.63 -3.84 16.33
CA LEU A 75 -17.81 -4.17 17.14
C LEU A 75 -17.56 -3.94 18.63
N ARG A 76 -16.37 -4.28 19.15
CA ARG A 76 -16.03 -4.04 20.55
C ARG A 76 -15.97 -2.55 20.90
N ILE A 77 -15.44 -1.71 20.01
CA ILE A 77 -15.38 -0.25 20.21
C ILE A 77 -16.78 0.37 20.12
N LEU A 78 -17.57 -0.05 19.13
CA LEU A 78 -18.93 0.47 18.89
C LEU A 78 -19.90 0.05 20.00
N LEU A 79 -19.85 -1.22 20.44
CA LEU A 79 -20.75 -1.77 21.44
C LEU A 79 -20.24 -1.56 22.88
N GLY A 80 -18.93 -1.39 23.07
CA GLY A 80 -18.33 -1.08 24.37
C GLY A 80 -18.70 0.31 24.89
N ASN A 81 -18.98 1.27 23.99
CA ASN A 81 -19.44 2.61 24.34
C ASN A 81 -20.95 2.71 24.68
N VAL A 82 -21.70 1.60 24.59
CA VAL A 82 -23.14 1.59 24.92
C VAL A 82 -23.38 1.33 26.42
N LYS A 83 -22.38 0.90 27.18
CA LYS A 83 -22.50 0.61 28.61
C LYS A 83 -22.13 1.83 29.46
N GLY A 84 -22.91 2.89 29.31
CA GLY A 84 -22.72 4.15 30.03
C GLY A 84 -23.92 5.07 29.86
N ARG A 85 -25.11 4.59 30.23
CA ARG A 85 -26.27 5.43 30.54
C ARG A 85 -27.14 4.75 31.58
#